data_AF-A0A354U5C4-F1
#
_entry.id   AF-A0A354U5C4-F1
#
_cell.length_a   1.000
_cell.length_b   1.000
_cell.length_c   1.000
_cell.angle_alpha   90.00
_cell.angle_beta   90.00
_cell.angle_gamma   90.00
#
_symmetry.space_group_name_H-M   'P 1'
#
loop_
_entity.id
_entity.type
_entity.pdbx_description
1 polymer ?
#
loop_
_entity_poly.entity_id
_entity_poly.type
_entity_poly.pdbx_seq_one_letter_code
_entity_poly.pdbx_strand_id
1 'polypeptide(L)'
;MAITTDHLVGAAVGVGVAAVGFYLYKKNQDRIDDFLRAHGLDIPVNENKPLAKMNVEELATLKEHIEDMIAEREQAAAAPAEAPVKA
;
A
#
# COMPACT_ATOMS: atom_id res chain seq x y z
N MET A 1 13.64 -34.61 9.45
CA MET A 1 12.43 -34.36 10.26
C MET A 1 11.25 -34.79 9.40
N ALA A 2 10.47 -35.78 9.82
CA ALA A 2 9.35 -36.29 9.02
C ALA A 2 8.11 -35.41 9.26
N ILE A 3 7.48 -34.93 8.18
CA ILE A 3 6.20 -34.21 8.26
C ILE A 3 5.13 -35.25 8.63
N THR A 4 4.52 -35.10 9.81
CA THR A 4 3.46 -35.98 10.29
C THR A 4 2.09 -35.41 9.96
N THR A 5 1.04 -36.24 10.02
CA THR A 5 -0.35 -35.84 9.76
C THR A 5 -0.79 -34.64 10.60
N ASP A 6 -0.30 -34.51 11.83
CA ASP A 6 -0.61 -33.38 12.71
C ASP A 6 -0.10 -32.04 12.17
N HIS A 7 1.03 -32.05 11.46
CA HIS A 7 1.56 -30.85 10.80
C HIS A 7 0.66 -30.44 9.62
N LEU A 8 0.09 -31.41 8.89
CA LEU A 8 -0.83 -31.15 7.79
C LEU A 8 -2.17 -30.61 8.30
N VAL A 9 -2.70 -31.18 9.39
CA VAL A 9 -3.93 -30.70 10.03
C VAL A 9 -3.72 -29.29 10.59
N GLY A 10 -2.61 -29.06 11.30
CA GLY A 10 -2.25 -27.74 11.81
C GLY A 10 -2.11 -26.69 10.71
N ALA A 11 -1.44 -27.05 9.60
CA ALA A 11 -1.31 -26.18 8.44
C ALA A 11 -2.67 -25.87 7.79
N ALA A 12 -3.53 -26.88 7.60
CA ALA A 12 -4.84 -26.71 6.99
C ALA A 12 -5.74 -25.79 7.82
N VAL A 13 -5.76 -25.98 9.15
CA VAL A 13 -6.51 -25.11 10.07
C VAL A 13 -5.96 -23.70 10.05
N GLY A 14 -4.63 -23.53 10.09
CA GLY A 14 -3.98 -22.21 10.02
C GLY A 14 -4.33 -21.44 8.75
N VAL A 15 -4.25 -22.10 7.59
CA VAL A 15 -4.63 -21.51 6.29
C VAL A 15 -6.12 -21.17 6.27
N GLY A 16 -6.98 -22.04 6.81
CA GLY A 16 -8.42 -21.80 6.88
C GLY A 16 -8.76 -20.55 7.71
N VAL A 17 -8.17 -20.39 8.89
CA VAL A 17 -8.38 -19.21 9.74
C VAL A 17 -7.84 -17.94 9.08
N ALA A 18 -6.65 -18.01 8.48
CA ALA A 18 -6.06 -16.87 7.79
C ALA A 18 -6.91 -16.42 6.59
N ALA A 19 -7.45 -17.35 5.81
CA ALA A 19 -8.32 -17.04 4.67
C ALA A 19 -9.62 -16.35 5.10
N VAL A 20 -10.26 -16.82 6.18
CA VAL A 20 -11.47 -16.19 6.72
C VAL A 20 -11.16 -14.80 7.28
N GLY A 21 -10.06 -14.65 8.01
CA GLY A 21 -9.60 -13.35 8.51
C GLY A 21 -9.33 -12.36 7.38
N PHE A 22 -8.64 -12.81 6.32
CA PHE A 22 -8.37 -12.01 5.13
C PHE A 22 -9.66 -11.64 4.38
N TYR A 23 -10.62 -12.55 4.29
CA TYR A 23 -11.90 -12.28 3.62
C TYR A 23 -12.70 -11.20 4.36
N LEU A 24 -12.77 -11.28 5.70
CA LEU A 24 -13.43 -10.27 6.52
C LEU A 24 -12.69 -8.94 6.48
N TYR A 25 -11.35 -8.96 6.48
CA TYR A 25 -10.52 -7.78 6.29
C TYR A 25 -10.86 -7.10 4.96
N LYS A 26 -10.85 -7.84 3.84
CA LYS A 26 -11.10 -7.27 2.51
C LYS A 26 -12.50 -6.64 2.38
N LYS A 27 -13.51 -7.16 3.09
CA LYS A 27 -14.88 -6.58 3.07
C LYS A 27 -14.98 -5.24 3.79
N ASN A 28 -14.13 -5.01 4.79
CA ASN A 28 -14.19 -3.85 5.68
C ASN A 28 -12.84 -3.14 5.80
N GLN A 29 -12.00 -3.28 4.79
CA GLN A 29 -10.60 -2.86 4.80
C GLN A 29 -10.46 -1.41 5.25
N ASP A 30 -11.22 -0.50 4.64
CA ASP A 30 -11.19 0.93 4.98
C ASP A 30 -11.39 1.19 6.49
N ARG A 31 -12.37 0.52 7.11
CA ARG A 31 -12.66 0.72 8.54
C ARG A 31 -11.61 0.10 9.45
N ILE A 32 -11.02 -1.02 9.02
CA ILE A 32 -9.98 -1.71 9.79
C ILE A 32 -8.69 -0.90 9.69
N ASP A 33 -8.37 -0.39 8.52
CA ASP A 33 -7.20 0.46 8.29
C ASP A 33 -7.32 1.75 9.12
N ASP A 34 -8.47 2.42 9.08
CA ASP A 34 -8.75 3.60 9.93
C ASP A 34 -8.61 3.28 11.43
N PHE A 35 -9.13 2.13 11.88
CA PHE A 35 -9.02 1.70 13.27
C PHE A 35 -7.57 1.44 13.68
N LEU A 36 -6.79 0.74 12.85
CA LEU A 36 -5.39 0.43 13.12
C LEU A 36 -4.54 1.71 13.13
N ARG A 37 -4.79 2.63 12.19
CA ARG A 37 -4.18 3.97 12.18
C ARG A 37 -4.50 4.76 13.43
N ALA A 38 -5.76 4.72 13.90
CA ALA A 38 -6.17 5.39 15.14
C ALA A 38 -5.43 4.84 16.38
N HIS A 39 -4.91 3.62 16.32
CA HIS A 39 -4.07 3.02 17.35
C HIS A 39 -2.56 3.26 17.17
N GLY A 40 -2.18 4.11 16.21
CA GLY A 40 -0.79 4.51 15.97
C GLY A 40 0.00 3.55 15.07
N LEU A 41 -0.69 2.64 14.36
CA LEU A 41 -0.05 1.82 13.35
C LEU A 41 0.03 2.60 12.04
N ASP A 42 1.24 2.78 11.52
CA ASP A 42 1.44 3.34 10.19
C ASP A 42 1.04 2.31 9.14
N ILE A 43 -0.10 2.54 8.50
CA ILE A 43 -0.61 1.71 7.41
C ILE A 43 -0.33 2.46 6.10
N PRO A 44 0.19 1.79 5.05
CA PRO A 44 0.36 2.43 3.76
C PRO A 44 -0.98 2.88 3.20
N VAL A 45 -1.01 4.07 2.58
CA VAL A 45 -2.20 4.58 1.89
C VAL A 45 -2.50 3.68 0.70
N ASN A 46 -3.75 3.26 0.56
CA ASN A 46 -4.17 2.48 -0.60
C ASN A 46 -4.44 3.40 -1.79
N GLU A 47 -3.43 3.57 -2.66
CA GLU A 47 -3.49 4.40 -3.87
C GLU A 47 -4.59 3.98 -4.87
N ASN A 48 -5.08 2.73 -4.78
CA ASN A 48 -6.12 2.21 -5.66
C ASN A 48 -7.55 2.44 -5.12
N LYS A 49 -7.68 3.11 -3.96
CA LYS A 49 -8.97 3.47 -3.37
C LYS A 49 -9.60 4.62 -4.17
N PRO A 50 -10.91 4.59 -4.46
CA PRO A 50 -11.57 5.72 -5.12
C PRO A 50 -11.41 6.99 -4.27
N LEU A 51 -11.02 8.11 -4.89
CA LEU A 51 -10.82 9.41 -4.20
C LEU A 51 -12.00 9.81 -3.32
N ALA A 52 -13.23 9.57 -3.80
CA ALA A 52 -14.47 9.88 -3.07
C ALA A 52 -14.67 9.06 -1.77
N LYS A 53 -13.87 8.00 -1.56
CA LYS A 53 -13.90 7.16 -0.36
C LYS A 53 -12.71 7.41 0.56
N MET A 54 -11.74 8.22 0.15
CA MET A 54 -10.58 8.54 0.97
C MET A 54 -10.95 9.51 2.10
N ASN A 55 -10.29 9.37 3.24
CA ASN A 55 -10.37 10.35 4.32
C ASN A 55 -9.47 11.56 4.02
N VAL A 56 -9.56 12.64 4.83
CA VAL A 56 -8.83 13.89 4.59
C VAL A 56 -7.31 13.71 4.66
N GLU A 57 -6.84 12.83 5.55
CA GLU A 57 -5.41 12.54 5.73
C GLU A 57 -4.86 11.79 4.51
N GLU A 58 -5.56 10.75 4.05
CA GLU A 58 -5.22 10.00 2.83
C GLU A 58 -5.18 10.91 1.60
N LEU A 59 -6.14 11.84 1.47
CA LEU A 59 -6.16 12.82 0.39
C LEU A 59 -4.98 13.79 0.45
N ALA A 60 -4.59 14.23 1.66
CA ALA A 60 -3.45 15.13 1.84
C ALA A 60 -2.13 14.42 1.52
N THR A 61 -1.95 13.17 1.98
CA THR A 61 -0.77 12.36 1.65
C THR A 61 -0.68 12.10 0.15
N LEU A 62 -1.79 11.76 -0.51
CA LEU A 62 -1.81 11.56 -1.95
C LEU A 62 -1.49 12.85 -2.72
N LYS A 63 -1.98 14.00 -2.24
CA LYS A 63 -1.65 15.31 -2.82
C LYS A 63 -0.15 15.59 -2.75
N GLU A 64 0.46 15.45 -1.57
CA GLU A 64 1.90 15.68 -1.37
C GLU A 64 2.72 14.79 -2.31
N HIS A 65 2.38 13.50 -2.38
CA HIS A 65 3.06 12.57 -3.28
C HIS A 65 2.94 12.96 -4.77
N ILE A 66 1.77 13.43 -5.20
CA ILE A 66 1.56 13.92 -6.57
C ILE A 66 2.38 15.19 -6.82
N GLU A 67 2.43 16.11 -5.86
CA GLU A 67 3.23 17.34 -5.96
C GLU A 67 4.73 17.01 -6.11
N ASP A 68 5.25 16.05 -5.34
CA ASP A 68 6.62 15.58 -5.46
C ASP A 68 6.90 15.00 -6.86
N MET A 69 6.02 14.12 -7.34
CA MET A 69 6.14 13.53 -8.68
C MET A 69 6.10 14.57 -9.80
N ILE A 70 5.29 15.63 -9.65
CA ILE A 70 5.23 16.72 -10.63
C ILE A 70 6.56 17.46 -10.64
N ALA A 71 7.10 17.81 -9.47
CA ALA A 71 8.38 18.50 -9.35
C ALA A 71 9.53 17.69 -9.96
N GLU A 72 9.57 16.38 -9.73
CA GLU A 72 10.56 15.47 -10.35
C GLU A 72 10.46 15.48 -11.88
N ARG A 73 9.23 15.45 -12.43
CA ARG A 73 9.00 15.48 -13.89
C ARG A 73 9.35 16.82 -14.50
N GLU A 74 9.05 17.92 -13.81
CA GLU A 74 9.43 19.27 -14.25
C GLU A 74 10.95 19.45 -14.25
N GLN A 75 11.65 18.96 -13.22
CA GLN A 75 13.13 18.96 -13.19
C GLN A 75 13.71 18.11 -14.33
N ALA A 76 13.14 16.93 -14.59
CA ALA A 76 13.56 16.07 -15.69
C ALA A 76 13.30 16.72 -17.06
N ALA A 77 12.21 17.47 -17.21
CA ALA A 77 11.89 18.22 -18.43
C ALA A 77 12.73 19.50 -18.59
N ALA A 78 13.20 20.10 -17.49
CA ALA A 78 14.00 21.31 -17.46
C ALA A 78 15.51 21.05 -17.64
N ALA A 79 15.97 19.80 -17.59
CA ALA A 79 17.34 19.44 -17.94
C ALA A 79 17.58 19.68 -19.44
N PRO A 80 18.38 20.70 -19.84
CA PRO A 80 18.68 20.91 -21.24
C PRO A 80 19.52 19.76 -21.75
N ALA A 81 19.26 19.31 -22.97
CA ALA A 81 20.13 18.39 -23.69
C ALA A 81 21.56 18.96 -23.69
N GLU A 82 22.46 18.35 -22.90
CA GLU A 82 23.90 18.58 -23.04
C GLU A 82 24.29 18.13 -24.46
N ALA A 83 24.44 19.12 -25.34
CA ALA A 83 24.99 18.90 -26.67
C ALA A 83 26.40 18.30 -26.53
N PRO A 84 26.77 17.28 -27.33
CA PRO A 84 28.09 16.71 -27.23
C PRO A 84 29.09 17.76 -27.70
N VAL A 85 29.93 18.21 -26.77
CA VAL A 85 31.13 18.98 -27.06
C VAL A 85 32.02 18.09 -27.94
N LYS A 86 32.09 18.40 -29.23
CA LYS A 86 33.02 17.74 -30.16
C LYS A 86 34.44 18.13 -29.76
N ALA A 87 35.26 17.12 -29.49
CA ALA A 87 36.72 17.22 -29.40
C ALA A 87 37.34 17.35 -30.81
#